data_AF-A0A838YIC7-F1
#
_entry.id   AF-A0A838YIC7-F1
#
_cell.length_a   1.000
_cell.length_b   1.000
_cell.length_c   1.000
_cell.angle_alpha   90.00
_cell.angle_beta   90.00
_cell.angle_gamma   90.00
#
_symmetry.space_group_name_H-M   'P 1'
#
loop_
_entity.id
_entity.type
_entity.pdbx_description
1 polymer ?
#
loop_
_entity_poly.entity_id
_entity_poly.type
_entity_poly.pdbx_seq_one_letter_code
_entity_poly.pdbx_strand_id
1 'polypeptide(L)'
;MNLNSITTSKESLPILLGLKQVSKKNIYIFPTDKEANEFKNNFSNLNENIEIFPGWDTLTYDSFIPSYEIQGKRLAVIHSLLTTKEVNIATSIKAVSQRLFFENLDVVEISIDQEIDFEILIENLIHLKYVRKDRVEAKGTFAVRGGQLDVYPINRTEPIRLIFDGDTVIELRNFNPISQRSSTVEKSSIIVPATELFQINKLDILEAVSSNKNKELDEYELFQYCQNLSSNHSLFNFVDKSSFHIVDIERCK
;
A
#
# COMPACT_ATOMS: atom_id res chain seq x y z
N MET A 1 13.27 3.36 20.57
CA MET A 1 12.98 4.19 19.38
C MET A 1 13.97 5.35 19.37
N ASN A 2 14.85 5.45 18.38
CA ASN A 2 15.78 6.57 18.27
C ASN A 2 15.06 7.68 17.49
N LEU A 3 14.55 8.67 18.22
CA LEU A 3 13.87 9.84 17.67
C LEU A 3 14.89 10.98 17.55
N ASN A 4 15.21 11.36 16.31
CA ASN A 4 16.04 12.51 16.04
C ASN A 4 15.15 13.63 15.51
N SER A 5 15.04 14.74 16.25
CA SER A 5 14.39 15.95 15.76
C SER A 5 15.37 16.72 14.89
N ILE A 6 15.01 16.96 13.63
CA ILE A 6 15.79 17.75 12.69
C ILE A 6 14.99 19.02 12.40
N THR A 7 15.49 20.17 12.87
CA THR A 7 14.95 21.50 12.54
C THR A 7 15.69 22.03 11.32
N THR A 8 14.96 22.35 10.24
CA THR A 8 15.60 22.61 8.95
C THR A 8 14.92 23.69 8.12
N SER A 9 15.73 24.50 7.42
CA SER A 9 15.27 25.45 6.41
C SER A 9 14.91 24.73 5.09
N LYS A 10 14.17 25.41 4.21
CA LYS A 10 13.75 24.93 2.87
C LYS A 10 14.88 24.44 1.96
N GLU A 11 16.15 24.72 2.28
CA GLU A 11 17.32 24.43 1.43
C GLU A 11 18.23 23.31 1.98
N SER A 12 17.81 22.58 3.01
CA SER A 12 18.76 21.92 3.92
C SER A 12 19.30 20.53 3.48
N LEU A 13 20.46 20.60 2.82
CA LEU A 13 21.54 19.61 2.76
C LEU A 13 21.73 18.69 4.01
N PRO A 14 21.47 19.12 5.27
CA PRO A 14 21.42 18.28 6.46
C PRO A 14 20.52 17.03 6.42
N ILE A 15 19.32 17.08 5.82
CA ILE A 15 18.46 15.88 5.73
C ILE A 15 19.15 14.82 4.85
N LEU A 16 19.84 15.28 3.80
CA LEU A 16 20.65 14.49 2.88
C LEU A 16 21.93 13.93 3.51
N LEU A 17 22.55 14.66 4.43
CA LEU A 17 23.68 14.16 5.23
C LEU A 17 23.22 13.10 6.25
N GLY A 18 22.02 13.26 6.82
CA GLY A 18 21.38 12.24 7.67
C GLY A 18 21.06 10.95 6.93
N LEU A 19 20.58 11.03 5.68
CA LEU A 19 20.35 9.87 4.80
C LEU A 19 21.60 9.01 4.59
N LYS A 20 22.79 9.61 4.59
CA LYS A 20 24.07 8.92 4.36
C LYS A 20 24.70 8.30 5.62
N GLN A 21 24.23 8.67 6.82
CA GLN A 21 24.84 8.27 8.09
C GLN A 21 23.88 7.59 9.08
N VAL A 22 22.62 7.40 8.74
CA VAL A 22 21.64 6.89 9.69
C VAL A 22 20.86 5.75 9.04
N SER A 23 21.06 4.54 9.57
CA SER A 23 20.38 3.26 9.30
C SER A 23 20.04 2.87 7.85
N LYS A 24 19.70 1.60 7.63
CA LYS A 24 19.27 1.14 6.31
C LYS A 24 17.83 1.56 5.99
N LYS A 25 16.97 1.72 6.99
CA LYS A 25 15.56 2.10 6.83
C LYS A 25 15.29 3.44 7.52
N ASN A 26 14.90 4.47 6.77
CA ASN A 26 14.69 5.81 7.32
C ASN A 26 13.26 6.29 7.09
N ILE A 27 12.66 6.87 8.12
CA ILE A 27 11.29 7.40 8.07
C ILE A 27 11.32 8.88 8.46
N TYR A 28 11.01 9.73 7.49
CA TYR A 28 10.95 11.18 7.59
C TYR A 28 9.50 11.61 7.78
N ILE A 29 9.19 12.18 8.94
CA ILE A 29 7.84 12.59 9.32
C ILE A 29 7.77 14.12 9.23
N PHE A 30 6.94 14.59 8.30
CA PHE A 30 6.68 16.00 8.03
C PHE A 30 5.34 16.44 8.65
N PRO A 31 5.11 17.74 8.88
CA PRO A 31 3.83 18.22 9.38
C PRO A 31 2.65 17.85 8.48
N THR A 32 2.82 17.99 7.15
CA THR A 32 1.76 17.76 6.16
C THR A 32 2.17 16.79 5.04
N ASP A 33 1.19 16.16 4.39
CA ASP A 33 1.43 15.34 3.19
C ASP A 33 2.04 16.18 2.05
N LYS A 34 1.68 17.47 1.98
CA LYS A 34 2.24 18.39 0.98
C LYS A 34 3.76 18.51 1.14
N GLU A 35 4.25 18.74 2.36
CA GLU A 35 5.68 18.86 2.63
C GLU A 35 6.43 17.54 2.39
N ALA A 36 5.84 16.40 2.73
CA ALA A 36 6.41 15.09 2.43
C ALA A 36 6.57 14.88 0.90
N ASN A 37 5.57 15.30 0.11
CA ASN A 37 5.64 15.24 -1.35
C ASN A 37 6.64 16.26 -1.93
N GLU A 38 6.68 17.48 -1.43
CA GLU A 38 7.69 18.49 -1.82
C GLU A 38 9.10 17.97 -1.55
N PHE A 39 9.31 17.33 -0.39
CA PHE A 39 10.58 16.68 -0.07
C PHE A 39 10.93 15.61 -1.12
N LYS A 40 10.04 14.66 -1.41
CA LYS A 40 10.32 13.66 -2.46
C LYS A 40 10.64 14.30 -3.81
N ASN A 41 9.88 15.31 -4.24
CA ASN A 41 10.06 15.94 -5.54
C ASN A 41 11.37 16.72 -5.63
N ASN A 42 11.76 17.42 -4.56
CA ASN A 42 13.00 18.20 -4.53
C ASN A 42 14.25 17.31 -4.46
N PHE A 43 14.12 16.11 -3.89
CA PHE A 43 15.26 15.24 -3.59
C PHE A 43 15.28 13.93 -4.36
N SER A 44 14.32 13.67 -5.25
CA SER A 44 14.28 12.46 -6.10
C SER A 44 15.55 12.28 -6.94
N ASN A 45 16.18 13.38 -7.36
CA ASN A 45 17.41 13.37 -8.16
C ASN A 45 18.66 13.01 -7.34
N LEU A 46 18.59 13.12 -6.01
CA LEU A 46 19.71 12.91 -5.11
C LEU A 46 19.62 11.56 -4.40
N ASN A 47 18.42 11.00 -4.29
CA ASN A 47 18.16 9.68 -3.75
C ASN A 47 16.92 9.10 -4.43
N GLU A 48 17.14 8.11 -5.30
CA GLU A 48 16.07 7.49 -6.10
C GLU A 48 15.10 6.65 -5.24
N ASN A 49 15.47 6.35 -4.00
CA ASN A 49 14.74 5.41 -3.13
C ASN A 49 13.90 6.11 -2.04
N ILE A 50 13.22 7.22 -2.38
CA ILE A 50 12.27 7.88 -1.46
C ILE A 50 10.83 7.52 -1.87
N GLU A 51 10.19 6.69 -1.06
CA GLU A 51 8.78 6.36 -1.17
C GLU A 51 7.91 7.31 -0.33
N ILE A 52 6.66 7.53 -0.75
CA ILE A 52 5.68 8.30 0.04
C ILE A 52 4.75 7.33 0.73
N PHE A 53 4.65 7.41 2.05
CA PHE A 53 3.52 6.82 2.79
C PHE A 53 2.46 7.92 3.03
N PRO A 54 1.41 8.00 2.20
CA PRO A 54 0.44 9.08 2.27
C PRO A 54 -0.59 8.85 3.38
N GLY A 55 -1.17 9.93 3.88
CA GLY A 55 -2.44 9.85 4.60
C GLY A 55 -3.59 9.55 3.64
N TRP A 56 -4.71 9.05 4.17
CA TRP A 56 -5.97 8.94 3.42
C TRP A 56 -6.34 10.29 2.77
N ASP A 57 -6.83 10.23 1.53
CA ASP A 57 -7.35 11.38 0.77
C ASP A 57 -8.77 11.79 1.21
N THR A 58 -9.33 11.08 2.17
CA THR A 58 -10.57 11.41 2.87
C THR A 58 -10.30 11.93 4.29
N LEU A 59 -11.32 12.54 4.89
CA LEU A 59 -11.30 12.87 6.31
C LEU A 59 -11.63 11.64 7.17
N THR A 60 -11.20 11.65 8.43
CA THR A 60 -11.72 10.68 9.42
C THR A 60 -13.21 10.97 9.62
N TYR A 61 -14.07 9.95 9.53
CA TYR A 61 -15.53 10.13 9.55
C TYR A 61 -16.11 10.94 8.38
N ASP A 62 -15.40 10.99 7.25
CA ASP A 62 -15.96 11.45 5.97
C ASP A 62 -17.08 10.52 5.49
N SER A 63 -17.75 10.81 4.37
CA SER A 63 -18.73 9.93 3.70
C SER A 63 -18.11 9.04 2.62
N PHE A 64 -16.79 9.05 2.51
CA PHE A 64 -16.04 8.36 1.45
C PHE A 64 -14.96 7.46 2.02
N ILE A 65 -14.69 6.35 1.33
CA ILE A 65 -13.52 5.51 1.59
C ILE A 65 -12.27 6.13 0.96
N PRO A 66 -11.07 5.90 1.52
CA PRO A 66 -9.84 6.31 0.86
C PRO A 66 -9.74 5.66 -0.52
N SER A 67 -9.22 6.39 -1.51
CA SER A 67 -9.12 5.85 -2.86
C SER A 67 -8.18 4.63 -2.93
N TYR A 68 -8.44 3.72 -3.89
CA TYR A 68 -7.53 2.61 -4.15
C TYR A 68 -6.10 3.06 -4.47
N GLU A 69 -5.94 4.26 -5.04
CA GLU A 69 -4.62 4.84 -5.29
C GLU A 69 -3.86 5.10 -3.98
N ILE A 70 -4.53 5.64 -2.96
CA ILE A 70 -3.92 5.88 -1.65
C ILE A 70 -3.71 4.58 -0.89
N GLN A 71 -4.71 3.71 -0.81
CA GLN A 71 -4.58 2.41 -0.15
C GLN A 71 -3.45 1.57 -0.79
N GLY A 72 -3.39 1.54 -2.13
CA GLY A 72 -2.38 0.80 -2.88
C GLY A 72 -0.96 1.34 -2.62
N LYS A 73 -0.77 2.66 -2.57
CA LYS A 73 0.52 3.27 -2.20
C LYS A 73 0.94 2.91 -0.78
N ARG A 74 0.00 2.97 0.18
CA ARG A 74 0.28 2.64 1.58
C ARG A 74 0.71 1.18 1.73
N LEU A 75 -0.02 0.25 1.12
CA LEU A 75 0.31 -1.18 1.14
C LEU A 75 1.63 -1.50 0.42
N ALA A 76 1.90 -0.84 -0.71
CA ALA A 76 3.17 -1.00 -1.42
C ALA A 76 4.37 -0.56 -0.56
N VAL A 77 4.25 0.57 0.15
CA VAL A 77 5.31 1.06 1.05
C VAL A 77 5.53 0.10 2.22
N ILE A 78 4.45 -0.48 2.76
CA ILE A 78 4.57 -1.49 3.83
C ILE A 78 5.25 -2.75 3.31
N HIS A 79 4.95 -3.19 2.09
CA HIS A 79 5.69 -4.29 1.46
C HIS A 79 7.18 -3.96 1.29
N SER A 80 7.51 -2.77 0.77
CA SER A 80 8.90 -2.30 0.66
C SER A 80 9.60 -2.28 2.03
N LEU A 81 8.90 -1.83 3.08
CA LEU A 81 9.40 -1.84 4.46
C LEU A 81 9.72 -3.24 4.95
N LEU A 82 8.94 -4.25 4.59
CA LEU A 82 9.11 -5.61 5.07
C LEU A 82 10.20 -6.37 4.29
N THR A 83 10.26 -6.18 2.98
CA THR A 83 11.08 -7.02 2.09
C THR A 83 12.45 -6.45 1.78
N THR A 84 12.59 -5.12 1.72
CA THR A 84 13.85 -4.49 1.36
C THR A 84 14.77 -4.32 2.57
N LYS A 85 16.09 -4.29 2.32
CA LYS A 85 17.06 -3.95 3.36
C LYS A 85 17.14 -2.44 3.57
N GLU A 86 17.02 -1.68 2.50
CA GLU A 86 17.22 -0.23 2.46
C GLU A 86 16.02 0.48 1.83
N VAL A 87 15.40 1.40 2.58
CA VAL A 87 14.25 2.17 2.11
C VAL A 87 14.17 3.51 2.84
N ASN A 88 13.88 4.58 2.11
CA ASN A 88 13.60 5.88 2.70
C ASN A 88 12.14 6.23 2.47
N ILE A 89 11.45 6.63 3.52
CA ILE A 89 10.02 6.94 3.48
C ILE A 89 9.82 8.36 3.92
N ALA A 90 9.15 9.16 3.10
CA ALA A 90 8.61 10.45 3.51
C ALA A 90 7.11 10.28 3.80
N THR A 91 6.68 10.81 4.94
CA THR A 91 5.31 10.67 5.42
C THR A 91 4.91 11.89 6.25
N SER A 92 3.64 12.00 6.61
CA SER A 92 3.13 13.11 7.41
C SER A 92 2.68 12.67 8.81
N ILE A 93 2.53 13.62 9.73
CA ILE A 93 1.91 13.38 11.04
C ILE A 93 0.51 12.77 10.87
N LYS A 94 -0.28 13.27 9.91
CA LYS A 94 -1.60 12.72 9.56
C LYS A 94 -1.48 11.24 9.19
N ALA A 95 -0.59 10.91 8.26
CA ALA A 95 -0.45 9.55 7.74
C ALA A 95 -0.01 8.53 8.81
N VAL A 96 0.94 8.89 9.67
CA VAL A 96 1.41 7.99 10.75
C VAL A 96 0.41 7.86 11.90
N SER A 97 -0.51 8.82 12.06
CA SER A 97 -1.59 8.75 13.05
C SER A 97 -2.74 7.83 12.63
N GLN A 98 -2.85 7.53 11.33
CA GLN A 98 -3.89 6.63 10.81
C GLN A 98 -3.51 5.18 11.08
N ARG A 99 -4.47 4.45 11.69
CA ARG A 99 -4.29 3.05 12.04
C ARG A 99 -4.24 2.16 10.80
N LEU A 100 -3.55 1.04 10.95
CA LEU A 100 -3.59 -0.10 10.06
C LEU A 100 -4.36 -1.21 10.78
N PHE A 101 -5.12 -1.99 10.01
CA PHE A 101 -6.07 -2.97 10.55
C PHE A 101 -5.67 -4.42 10.18
N PHE A 102 -4.36 -4.64 10.06
CA PHE A 102 -3.77 -5.93 9.75
C PHE A 102 -2.45 -6.07 10.53
N GLU A 103 -2.11 -7.31 10.87
CA GLU A 103 -0.89 -7.62 11.63
C GLU A 103 0.29 -7.89 10.71
N ASN A 104 0.05 -8.64 9.64
CA ASN A 104 1.02 -9.01 8.63
C ASN A 104 0.48 -8.63 7.26
N LEU A 105 1.37 -8.26 6.34
CA LEU A 105 0.98 -7.96 4.97
C LEU A 105 1.11 -9.21 4.11
N ASP A 106 -0.02 -9.81 3.77
CA ASP A 106 -0.09 -10.89 2.79
C ASP A 106 -0.06 -10.28 1.37
N VAL A 107 0.77 -10.83 0.49
CA VAL A 107 0.89 -10.40 -0.91
C VAL A 107 1.03 -11.61 -1.82
N VAL A 108 0.71 -11.43 -3.10
CA VAL A 108 1.07 -12.40 -4.13
C VAL A 108 2.20 -11.82 -4.97
N GLU A 109 3.34 -12.48 -4.95
CA GLU A 109 4.48 -12.19 -5.83
C GLU A 109 4.45 -13.16 -7.01
N ILE A 110 4.55 -12.60 -8.23
CA ILE A 110 4.50 -13.37 -9.46
C ILE A 110 5.68 -12.99 -10.33
N SER A 111 6.37 -13.99 -10.88
CA SER A 111 7.43 -13.82 -11.87
C SER A 111 7.22 -14.74 -13.06
N ILE A 112 7.76 -14.36 -14.22
CA ILE A 112 7.86 -15.28 -15.36
C ILE A 112 8.69 -16.50 -14.94
N ASP A 113 8.33 -17.68 -15.48
CA ASP A 113 8.91 -19.00 -15.19
C ASP A 113 8.65 -19.51 -13.76
N GLN A 114 7.80 -18.84 -12.99
CA GLN A 114 7.36 -19.32 -11.68
C GLN A 114 6.31 -20.42 -11.84
N GLU A 115 6.51 -21.54 -11.14
CA GLU A 115 5.47 -22.53 -10.90
C GLU A 115 4.58 -22.07 -9.75
N ILE A 116 3.30 -21.90 -10.03
CA ILE A 116 2.27 -21.56 -9.06
C ILE A 116 0.96 -22.24 -9.45
N ASP A 117 0.41 -23.01 -8.51
CA ASP A 117 -0.89 -23.65 -8.68
C ASP A 117 -1.97 -22.58 -8.94
N PHE A 118 -2.67 -22.77 -10.06
CA PHE A 118 -3.60 -21.77 -10.57
C PHE A 118 -4.79 -21.55 -9.62
N GLU A 119 -5.35 -22.63 -9.08
CA GLU A 119 -6.46 -22.59 -8.13
C GLU A 119 -6.06 -21.90 -6.82
N ILE A 120 -4.89 -22.22 -6.27
CA ILE A 120 -4.34 -21.58 -5.07
C ILE A 120 -4.13 -20.08 -5.31
N LEU A 121 -3.66 -19.69 -6.50
CA LEU A 121 -3.53 -18.27 -6.85
C LEU A 121 -4.89 -17.55 -6.82
N ILE A 122 -5.96 -18.19 -7.33
CA ILE A 122 -7.32 -17.62 -7.26
C ILE A 122 -7.80 -17.52 -5.81
N GLU A 123 -7.57 -18.54 -4.98
CA GLU A 123 -7.92 -18.50 -3.56
C GLU A 123 -7.19 -17.38 -2.82
N ASN A 124 -5.90 -17.19 -3.10
CA ASN A 124 -5.10 -16.09 -2.56
C ASN A 124 -5.66 -14.72 -2.96
N LEU A 125 -6.07 -14.55 -4.23
CA LEU A 125 -6.70 -13.29 -4.66
C LEU A 125 -8.01 -13.02 -3.91
N ILE A 126 -8.82 -14.04 -3.66
CA ILE A 126 -10.07 -13.91 -2.89
C ILE A 126 -9.78 -13.57 -1.42
N HIS A 127 -8.77 -14.22 -0.82
CA HIS A 127 -8.28 -13.89 0.54
C HIS A 127 -7.84 -12.43 0.63
N LEU A 128 -7.13 -11.95 -0.39
CA LEU A 128 -6.72 -10.55 -0.57
C LEU A 128 -7.87 -9.61 -0.93
N LYS A 129 -9.13 -10.06 -0.88
CA LYS A 129 -10.37 -9.30 -1.16
C LYS A 129 -10.53 -8.83 -2.61
N TYR A 130 -9.84 -9.42 -3.57
CA TYR A 130 -10.13 -9.14 -4.97
C TYR A 130 -11.48 -9.73 -5.38
N VAL A 131 -12.20 -8.96 -6.20
CA VAL A 131 -13.52 -9.37 -6.70
C VAL A 131 -13.39 -10.01 -8.07
N ARG A 132 -13.88 -11.25 -8.21
CA ARG A 132 -13.96 -11.92 -9.51
C ARG A 132 -14.99 -11.23 -10.40
N LYS A 133 -14.61 -10.93 -11.63
CA LYS A 133 -15.45 -10.35 -12.69
C LYS A 133 -15.26 -11.13 -13.99
N ASP A 134 -16.17 -10.91 -14.93
CA ASP A 134 -16.03 -11.47 -16.29
C ASP A 134 -14.92 -10.76 -17.10
N ARG A 135 -14.68 -9.49 -16.75
CA ARG A 135 -13.66 -8.63 -17.36
C ARG A 135 -13.09 -7.69 -16.31
N VAL A 136 -11.77 -7.49 -16.37
CA VAL A 136 -11.06 -6.55 -15.51
C VAL A 136 -11.11 -5.16 -16.13
N GLU A 137 -11.80 -4.25 -15.44
CA GLU A 137 -11.97 -2.84 -15.85
C GLU A 137 -11.60 -1.85 -14.73
N ALA A 138 -11.59 -2.31 -13.48
CA ALA A 138 -11.34 -1.50 -12.30
C ALA A 138 -10.34 -2.20 -11.35
N LYS A 139 -9.63 -1.40 -10.56
CA LYS A 139 -8.71 -1.88 -9.52
C LYS A 139 -9.45 -2.77 -8.51
N GLY A 140 -8.72 -3.70 -7.90
CA GLY A 140 -9.29 -4.64 -6.92
C GLY A 140 -10.13 -5.75 -7.56
N THR A 141 -10.06 -5.93 -8.90
CA THR A 141 -10.79 -6.98 -9.61
C THR A 141 -9.85 -7.94 -10.33
N PHE A 142 -10.33 -9.15 -10.56
CA PHE A 142 -9.65 -10.15 -11.39
C PHE A 142 -10.63 -10.91 -12.27
N ALA A 143 -10.15 -11.49 -13.36
CA ALA A 143 -10.92 -12.33 -14.27
C ALA A 143 -10.10 -13.54 -14.73
N VAL A 144 -10.76 -14.68 -14.88
CA VAL A 144 -10.16 -15.94 -15.32
C VAL A 144 -10.75 -16.32 -16.67
N ARG A 145 -9.89 -16.62 -17.65
CA ARG A 145 -10.30 -17.02 -19.01
C ARG A 145 -9.41 -18.14 -19.53
N GLY A 146 -9.83 -19.38 -19.34
CA GLY A 146 -8.97 -20.54 -19.64
C GLY A 146 -7.69 -20.49 -18.81
N GLY A 147 -6.52 -20.69 -19.43
CA GLY A 147 -5.20 -20.57 -18.80
C GLY A 147 -4.68 -19.13 -18.67
N GLN A 148 -5.56 -18.15 -18.50
CA GLN A 148 -5.18 -16.74 -18.34
C GLN A 148 -5.87 -16.14 -17.12
N LEU A 149 -5.10 -15.34 -16.38
CA LEU A 149 -5.58 -14.55 -15.26
C LEU A 149 -5.29 -13.06 -15.52
N ASP A 150 -6.35 -12.26 -15.57
CA ASP A 150 -6.24 -10.80 -15.55
C ASP A 150 -6.45 -10.32 -14.12
N VAL A 151 -5.61 -9.42 -13.63
CA VAL A 151 -5.76 -8.79 -12.30
C VAL A 151 -5.50 -7.30 -12.45
N TYR A 152 -6.25 -6.46 -11.72
CA TYR A 152 -5.90 -5.04 -11.56
C TYR A 152 -5.52 -4.72 -10.13
N PRO A 153 -4.22 -4.85 -9.78
CA PRO A 153 -3.75 -4.55 -8.44
C PRO A 153 -3.93 -3.08 -8.07
N ILE A 154 -4.32 -2.81 -6.82
CA ILE A 154 -4.58 -1.42 -6.39
C ILE A 154 -3.29 -0.60 -6.27
N ASN A 155 -2.14 -1.25 -6.10
CA ASN A 155 -0.80 -0.66 -6.09
C ASN A 155 -0.22 -0.37 -7.50
N ARG A 156 -0.95 -0.70 -8.58
CA ARG A 156 -0.49 -0.52 -9.96
C ARG A 156 -1.33 0.51 -10.70
N THR A 157 -0.71 1.14 -11.70
CA THR A 157 -1.39 2.05 -12.64
C THR A 157 -2.13 1.29 -13.73
N GLU A 158 -1.60 0.16 -14.18
CA GLU A 158 -2.17 -0.71 -15.21
C GLU A 158 -2.43 -2.13 -14.68
N PRO A 159 -3.50 -2.79 -15.15
CA PRO A 159 -3.74 -4.19 -14.85
C PRO A 159 -2.71 -5.08 -15.55
N ILE A 160 -2.53 -6.27 -14.99
CA ILE A 160 -1.61 -7.30 -15.48
C ILE A 160 -2.39 -8.51 -15.97
N ARG A 161 -1.87 -9.12 -17.03
CA ARG A 161 -2.33 -10.34 -17.64
C ARG A 161 -1.24 -11.39 -17.50
N LEU A 162 -1.62 -12.51 -16.90
CA LEU A 162 -0.80 -13.69 -16.72
C LEU A 162 -1.30 -14.76 -17.68
N ILE A 163 -0.39 -15.36 -18.45
CA ILE A 163 -0.69 -16.56 -19.24
C ILE A 163 0.07 -17.73 -18.64
N PHE A 164 -0.63 -18.84 -18.51
CA PHE A 164 -0.14 -20.07 -17.91
C PHE A 164 0.02 -21.18 -18.96
N ASP A 165 1.03 -22.02 -18.76
CA ASP A 165 1.13 -23.35 -19.35
C ASP A 165 1.17 -24.37 -18.21
N GLY A 166 0.06 -25.05 -17.97
CA GLY A 166 -0.16 -25.77 -16.71
C GLY A 166 -0.11 -24.80 -15.53
N ASP A 167 0.80 -25.05 -14.59
CA ASP A 167 1.03 -24.22 -13.39
C ASP A 167 2.16 -23.20 -13.59
N THR A 168 2.72 -23.10 -14.79
CA THR A 168 3.87 -22.22 -15.04
C THR A 168 3.44 -20.90 -15.67
N VAL A 169 3.86 -19.78 -15.08
CA VAL A 169 3.64 -18.44 -15.66
C VAL A 169 4.59 -18.24 -16.85
N ILE A 170 4.07 -18.39 -18.07
CA ILE A 170 4.85 -18.21 -19.30
C ILE A 170 4.92 -16.75 -19.74
N GLU A 171 3.96 -15.93 -19.33
CA GLU A 171 3.87 -14.55 -19.76
C GLU A 171 3.21 -13.66 -18.72
N LEU A 172 3.79 -12.47 -18.52
CA LEU A 172 3.27 -11.40 -17.70
C LEU A 172 3.31 -10.10 -18.50
N ARG A 173 2.15 -9.49 -18.74
CA ARG A 173 2.04 -8.24 -19.50
C ARG A 173 1.10 -7.24 -18.85
N ASN A 174 1.40 -5.95 -18.98
CA ASN A 174 0.41 -4.91 -18.75
C ASN A 174 -0.65 -4.93 -19.87
N PHE A 175 -1.85 -4.45 -19.59
CA PHE A 175 -2.86 -4.23 -20.63
C PHE A 175 -3.74 -3.03 -20.33
N ASN A 176 -4.38 -2.47 -21.34
CA ASN A 176 -5.30 -1.36 -21.15
C ASN A 176 -6.69 -1.88 -20.69
N PRO A 177 -7.24 -1.42 -19.55
CA PRO A 177 -8.48 -1.96 -18.99
C PRO A 177 -9.72 -1.70 -19.87
N ILE A 178 -9.69 -0.70 -20.75
CA ILE A 178 -10.82 -0.36 -21.63
C ILE A 178 -10.73 -1.16 -22.94
N SER A 179 -9.61 -1.07 -23.64
CA SER A 179 -9.42 -1.72 -24.95
C SER A 179 -9.05 -3.20 -24.87
N GLN A 180 -8.65 -3.68 -23.68
CA GLN A 180 -8.25 -5.07 -23.40
C GLN A 180 -7.04 -5.55 -24.22
N ARG A 181 -6.25 -4.60 -24.73
CA ARG A 181 -5.03 -4.87 -25.51
C ARG A 181 -3.81 -4.87 -24.59
N SER A 182 -3.02 -5.94 -24.69
CA SER A 182 -1.74 -6.06 -23.99
C SER A 182 -0.75 -5.01 -24.49
N SER A 183 0.11 -4.54 -23.60
CA SER A 183 1.15 -3.54 -23.86
C SER A 183 2.54 -4.11 -23.55
N THR A 184 3.16 -3.65 -22.46
CA THR A 184 4.54 -3.96 -22.09
C THR A 184 4.64 -5.30 -21.37
N VAL A 185 5.72 -6.05 -21.65
CA VAL A 185 6.07 -7.27 -20.91
C VAL A 185 6.74 -6.87 -19.61
N GLU A 186 6.40 -7.56 -18.53
CA GLU A 186 6.97 -7.39 -17.20
C GLU A 186 7.65 -8.70 -16.79
N LYS A 187 8.74 -8.63 -16.02
CA LYS A 187 9.41 -9.85 -15.52
C LYS A 187 8.77 -10.40 -14.26
N SER A 188 8.28 -9.48 -13.42
CA SER A 188 7.62 -9.80 -12.18
C SER A 188 6.64 -8.71 -11.81
N SER A 189 5.69 -9.06 -10.94
CA SER A 189 4.75 -8.12 -10.36
C SER A 189 4.37 -8.58 -8.96
N ILE A 190 4.01 -7.59 -8.14
CA ILE A 190 3.41 -7.81 -6.84
C ILE A 190 1.97 -7.35 -6.84
N ILE A 191 1.11 -8.18 -6.24
CA ILE A 191 -0.29 -7.91 -5.99
C ILE A 191 -0.47 -7.76 -4.47
N VAL A 192 -0.73 -6.53 -4.03
CA VAL A 192 -1.07 -6.23 -2.63
C VAL A 192 -2.57 -6.50 -2.39
N PRO A 193 -3.05 -6.58 -1.14
CA PRO A 193 -4.48 -6.70 -0.85
C PRO A 193 -5.32 -5.62 -1.54
N ALA A 194 -6.56 -5.92 -1.92
CA ALA A 194 -7.46 -4.97 -2.56
C ALA A 194 -7.97 -3.87 -1.61
N THR A 195 -7.72 -4.01 -0.30
CA THR A 195 -8.10 -3.03 0.74
C THR A 195 -7.19 -3.15 1.97
N GLU A 196 -7.00 -2.04 2.69
CA GLU A 196 -6.34 -2.04 4.02
C GLU A 196 -7.14 -2.83 5.09
N LEU A 197 -8.38 -3.24 4.81
CA LEU A 197 -9.24 -4.02 5.73
C LEU A 197 -9.27 -5.52 5.42
N PHE A 198 -8.33 -6.04 4.62
CA PHE A 198 -8.40 -7.41 4.11
C PHE A 198 -8.43 -8.50 5.19
N GLN A 199 -7.81 -8.26 6.35
CA GLN A 199 -7.84 -9.19 7.49
C GLN A 199 -9.00 -8.94 8.47
N ILE A 200 -9.78 -7.88 8.29
CA ILE A 200 -10.86 -7.55 9.21
C ILE A 200 -12.12 -8.35 8.90
N ASN A 201 -12.70 -8.96 9.93
CA ASN A 201 -14.01 -9.56 9.84
C ASN A 201 -15.09 -8.53 10.19
N LYS A 202 -16.13 -8.47 9.35
CA LYS A 202 -17.33 -7.65 9.57
C LYS A 202 -17.95 -7.90 10.95
N LEU A 203 -17.91 -9.14 11.45
CA LEU A 203 -18.48 -9.46 12.77
C LEU A 203 -17.77 -8.74 13.91
N ASP A 204 -16.44 -8.61 13.83
CA ASP A 204 -15.64 -7.91 14.84
C ASP A 204 -16.01 -6.42 14.89
N ILE A 205 -16.23 -5.82 13.72
CA ILE A 205 -16.71 -4.44 13.60
C ILE A 205 -18.08 -4.29 14.24
N LEU A 206 -19.04 -5.16 13.90
CA LEU A 206 -20.41 -5.08 14.42
C LEU A 206 -20.48 -5.26 15.94
N GLU A 207 -19.63 -6.13 16.49
CA GLU A 207 -19.48 -6.30 17.94
C GLU A 207 -18.92 -5.03 18.60
N ALA A 208 -17.88 -4.42 18.02
CA ALA A 208 -17.28 -3.20 18.54
C ALA A 208 -18.25 -2.01 18.59
N VAL A 209 -19.18 -1.91 17.62
CA VAL A 209 -20.20 -0.84 17.60
C VAL A 209 -21.52 -1.23 18.31
N SER A 210 -21.57 -2.39 18.98
CA SER A 210 -22.80 -2.90 19.64
C SER A 210 -24.02 -2.92 18.70
N SER A 211 -23.80 -3.21 17.41
CA SER A 211 -24.83 -3.21 16.38
C SER A 211 -25.40 -4.61 16.14
N ASN A 212 -26.53 -4.69 15.43
CA ASN A 212 -27.13 -5.96 15.07
C ASN A 212 -26.17 -6.77 14.16
N LYS A 213 -25.84 -8.01 14.55
CA LYS A 213 -24.94 -8.91 13.80
C LYS A 213 -25.41 -9.18 12.36
N ASN A 214 -26.70 -9.02 12.08
CA ASN A 214 -27.28 -9.21 10.75
C ASN A 214 -27.25 -7.94 9.88
N LYS A 215 -26.79 -6.78 10.40
CA LYS A 215 -26.72 -5.55 9.62
C LYS A 215 -25.74 -5.76 8.46
N GLU A 216 -26.18 -5.48 7.23
CA GLU A 216 -25.26 -5.30 6.11
C GLU A 216 -24.54 -3.98 6.26
N LEU A 217 -23.21 -4.02 6.14
CA LEU A 217 -22.36 -2.85 6.12
C LEU A 217 -21.83 -2.72 4.71
N ASP A 218 -21.98 -1.54 4.13
CA ASP A 218 -21.27 -1.22 2.89
C ASP A 218 -19.77 -0.99 3.18
N GLU A 219 -18.95 -0.87 2.12
CA GLU A 219 -17.50 -0.65 2.26
C GLU A 219 -17.18 0.62 3.06
N TYR A 220 -18.04 1.63 2.95
CA TYR A 220 -17.90 2.88 3.67
C TYR A 220 -18.09 2.69 5.18
N GLU A 221 -19.19 2.06 5.58
CA GLU A 221 -19.49 1.76 6.98
C GLU A 221 -18.43 0.83 7.58
N LEU A 222 -17.90 -0.13 6.82
CA LEU A 222 -16.77 -0.96 7.26
C LEU A 222 -15.56 -0.11 7.62
N PHE A 223 -15.19 0.86 6.77
CA PHE A 223 -14.03 1.71 6.96
C PHE A 223 -14.18 2.72 8.10
N GLN A 224 -15.40 3.18 8.37
CA GLN A 224 -15.65 4.06 9.51
C GLN A 224 -15.73 3.29 10.81
N TYR A 225 -16.45 2.17 10.82
CA TYR A 225 -16.68 1.44 12.05
C TYR A 225 -15.46 0.63 12.50
N CYS A 226 -14.54 0.26 11.59
CA CYS A 226 -13.29 -0.39 11.98
C CYS A 226 -12.44 0.47 12.93
N GLN A 227 -12.61 1.81 12.91
CA GLN A 227 -11.94 2.71 13.85
C GLN A 227 -12.31 2.46 15.33
N ASN A 228 -13.43 1.78 15.59
CA ASN A 228 -13.85 1.38 16.93
C ASN A 228 -13.17 0.09 17.42
N LEU A 229 -12.42 -0.60 16.55
CA LEU A 229 -11.64 -1.76 16.96
C LEU A 229 -10.52 -1.36 17.92
N SER A 230 -10.21 -2.25 18.85
CA SER A 230 -9.13 -2.08 19.84
C SER A 230 -7.72 -2.20 19.25
N SER A 231 -7.60 -2.58 17.98
CA SER A 231 -6.32 -2.68 17.29
C SER A 231 -5.62 -1.32 17.22
N ASN A 232 -4.32 -1.33 17.51
CA ASN A 232 -3.46 -0.16 17.56
C ASN A 232 -2.31 -0.24 16.54
N HIS A 233 -2.43 -1.05 15.49
CA HIS A 233 -1.37 -1.09 14.48
C HIS A 233 -1.30 0.23 13.72
N SER A 234 -0.08 0.60 13.37
CA SER A 234 0.29 1.81 12.64
C SER A 234 1.53 1.49 11.81
N LEU A 235 2.02 2.47 11.03
CA LEU A 235 3.26 2.33 10.28
C LEU A 235 4.42 1.83 11.15
N PHE A 236 4.48 2.28 12.42
CA PHE A 236 5.56 1.94 13.35
C PHE A 236 5.62 0.46 13.72
N ASN A 237 4.53 -0.28 13.58
CA ASN A 237 4.49 -1.72 13.88
C ASN A 237 5.23 -2.57 12.84
N PHE A 238 5.49 -2.03 11.65
CA PHE A 238 6.15 -2.75 10.55
C PHE A 238 7.65 -2.48 10.47
N VAL A 239 8.23 -1.86 11.52
CA VAL A 239 9.61 -1.37 11.46
C VAL A 239 10.38 -1.58 12.77
N ASP A 240 11.20 -2.62 12.79
CA ASP A 240 12.02 -2.96 13.96
C ASP A 240 13.36 -2.20 14.02
N LYS A 241 13.90 -1.82 12.85
CA LYS A 241 15.26 -1.26 12.69
C LYS A 241 15.29 0.01 11.83
N SER A 242 14.32 0.91 12.04
CA SER A 242 14.31 2.21 11.38
C SER A 242 14.75 3.35 12.28
N SER A 243 15.32 4.37 11.63
CA SER A 243 15.52 5.67 12.26
C SER A 243 14.38 6.60 11.91
N PHE A 244 13.86 7.27 12.94
CA PHE A 244 12.75 8.20 12.82
C PHE A 244 13.26 9.63 12.88
N HIS A 245 12.93 10.38 11.84
CA HIS A 245 13.36 11.76 11.67
C HIS A 245 12.12 12.65 11.63
N ILE A 246 11.87 13.39 12.71
CA ILE A 246 10.82 14.40 12.71
C ILE A 246 11.40 15.65 12.09
N VAL A 247 10.81 16.10 10.98
CA VAL A 247 11.26 17.26 10.22
C VAL A 247 10.32 18.41 10.52
N ASP A 248 10.81 19.43 11.22
CA ASP A 248 10.07 20.67 11.48
C ASP A 248 10.62 21.78 10.57
N ILE A 249 9.78 22.23 9.63
CA ILE A 249 10.12 23.27 8.65
C ILE A 249 9.77 24.67 9.18
N GLU A 250 8.84 24.78 10.15
CA GLU A 250 8.33 26.07 10.63
C GLU A 250 9.24 26.73 11.68
N ARG A 251 10.06 25.95 12.38
CA ARG A 251 11.07 26.48 13.32
C ARG A 251 12.23 27.24 12.67
N CYS A 252 12.30 27.31 11.34
CA CYS A 252 13.35 28.03 10.61
C CYS A 252 12.93 29.38 10.02
N LYS A 253 11.83 29.98 10.53
CA LYS A 253 11.49 31.39 10.28
C LYS A 253 12.09 32.31 11.32
#